data_AF-A0A9W4IUI2-F1
#
_entry.id   AF-A0A9W4IUI2-F1
#
_cell.length_a   1.000
_cell.length_b   1.000
_cell.length_c   1.000
_cell.angle_alpha   90.00
_cell.angle_beta   90.00
_cell.angle_gamma   90.00
#
_symmetry.space_group_name_H-M   'P 1'
#
loop_
_entity.id
_entity.type
_entity.pdbx_description
1 polymer ?
#
loop_
_entity_poly.entity_id
_entity_poly.type
_entity_poly.pdbx_seq_one_letter_code
_entity_poly.pdbx_strand_id
1 'polypeptide(L)'
;MEDGVREWLDSRVVDLVGDFAGSELFIIEGDSLLLHCFADPKLDFNPGLQMLHATYLVEQVIQKLRQRKCVFDIVFFAQNARCCIPPTASSDLHERYLLARETIIQHLVSIGDQVSLPLQVLKFQSIRSEAFTTHLSKSGV
;
A
#
# COMPACT_ATOMS: atom_id res chain seq x y z
N MET A 1 18.83 36.46 17.10
CA MET A 1 19.97 35.71 16.52
C MET A 1 19.92 34.34 17.18
N GLU A 2 19.36 33.29 16.61
CA GLU A 2 19.15 32.92 15.20
C GLU A 2 17.74 32.31 15.03
N ASP A 3 16.91 32.95 14.21
CA ASP A 3 15.66 32.37 13.71
C ASP A 3 15.99 31.44 12.53
N GLY A 4 16.29 30.19 12.84
CA GLY A 4 16.60 29.13 11.88
C GLY A 4 15.35 28.64 11.17
N VAL A 5 14.99 29.34 10.09
CA VAL A 5 14.33 28.86 8.86
C VAL A 5 13.65 27.48 8.98
N ARG A 6 12.43 27.46 9.54
CA ARG A 6 11.41 26.47 9.15
C ARG A 6 10.63 27.08 7.99
N GLU A 7 11.26 27.07 6.82
CA GLU A 7 10.56 27.27 5.56
C GLU A 7 9.57 26.10 5.44
N TRP A 8 8.33 26.37 5.83
CA TRP A 8 7.22 25.47 5.61
C TRP A 8 7.19 25.21 4.11
N LEU A 9 7.59 24.00 3.70
CA LEU A 9 7.12 23.45 2.45
C LEU A 9 5.60 23.56 2.54
N ASP A 10 5.03 24.55 1.86
CA ASP A 10 3.60 24.63 1.58
C ASP A 10 3.28 23.39 0.73
N SER A 11 3.08 22.27 1.41
CA SER A 11 2.56 21.06 0.82
C SER A 11 1.17 21.43 0.36
N ARG A 12 1.05 21.79 -0.93
CA ARG A 12 -0.26 21.95 -1.55
C ARG A 12 -0.95 20.61 -1.35
N VAL A 13 -1.93 20.59 -0.45
CA VAL A 13 -2.85 19.46 -0.29
C VAL A 13 -3.65 19.43 -1.58
N VAL A 14 -3.15 18.67 -2.55
CA VAL A 14 -3.83 18.41 -3.82
C VAL A 14 -4.75 17.23 -3.57
N ASP A 15 -6.03 17.39 -3.89
CA ASP A 15 -6.94 16.25 -3.91
C ASP A 15 -6.63 15.45 -5.17
N LEU A 16 -5.63 14.59 -5.12
CA LEU A 16 -5.26 13.71 -6.25
C LEU A 16 -6.47 12.95 -6.79
N VAL A 17 -7.47 12.67 -5.96
CA VAL A 17 -8.67 11.95 -6.39
C VAL A 17 -9.68 12.87 -7.07
N GLY A 18 -9.89 14.07 -6.56
CA GLY A 18 -10.77 15.09 -7.17
C GLY A 18 -10.16 15.76 -8.40
N ASP A 19 -8.85 15.98 -8.40
CA ASP A 19 -8.11 16.75 -9.40
C ASP A 19 -7.48 15.89 -10.51
N PHE A 20 -7.13 14.62 -10.23
CA PHE A 20 -6.45 13.73 -11.18
C PHE A 20 -7.14 12.37 -11.40
N ALA A 21 -7.86 11.83 -10.41
CA ALA A 21 -8.48 10.51 -10.53
C ALA A 21 -9.82 10.56 -11.27
N GLY A 22 -9.73 10.74 -12.59
CA GLY A 22 -10.83 10.46 -13.52
C GLY A 22 -10.40 9.59 -14.70
N SER A 23 -9.11 9.53 -15.03
CA SER A 23 -8.65 8.89 -16.28
C SER A 23 -7.23 8.32 -16.26
N GLU A 24 -6.36 8.70 -15.32
CA GLU A 24 -4.96 8.28 -15.34
C GLU A 24 -4.69 7.14 -14.34
N LEU A 25 -3.93 6.14 -14.80
CA LEU A 25 -3.44 5.04 -13.98
C LEU A 25 -2.36 5.55 -13.03
N PHE A 26 -2.46 5.22 -11.75
CA PHE A 26 -1.37 5.46 -10.78
C PHE A 26 -1.00 4.19 -10.03
N ILE A 27 0.16 4.21 -9.39
CA ILE A 27 0.68 3.08 -8.61
C ILE A 27 0.56 3.38 -7.13
N ILE A 28 0.06 2.40 -6.37
CA ILE A 28 0.08 2.38 -4.92
C ILE A 28 1.22 1.49 -4.47
N GLU A 29 2.12 2.04 -3.65
CA GLU A 29 3.16 1.26 -2.98
C GLU A 29 2.51 0.42 -1.86
N GLY A 30 2.55 -0.89 -2.03
CA GLY A 30 1.76 -1.84 -1.26
C GLY A 30 2.20 -1.96 0.19
N ASP A 31 3.50 -1.84 0.48
CA ASP A 31 4.01 -1.91 1.85
C ASP A 31 3.56 -0.71 2.69
N SER A 32 3.44 0.47 2.08
CA SER A 32 2.88 1.68 2.67
C SER A 32 1.38 1.58 2.90
N LEU A 33 0.65 0.97 1.96
CA LEU A 33 -0.78 0.63 2.14
C LEU A 33 -0.97 -0.30 3.35
N LEU A 34 -0.14 -1.34 3.45
CA LEU A 34 -0.18 -2.25 4.60
C LEU A 34 0.20 -1.55 5.90
N LEU A 35 1.25 -0.73 5.92
CA LEU A 35 1.62 0.07 7.08
C LEU A 35 0.45 0.92 7.58
N HIS A 36 -0.25 1.60 6.66
CA HIS A 36 -1.42 2.41 7.00
C HIS A 36 -2.52 1.58 7.67
N CYS A 37 -2.81 0.38 7.13
CA CYS A 37 -3.83 -0.51 7.70
C CYS A 37 -3.37 -1.15 9.02
N PHE A 38 -2.10 -1.51 9.12
CA PHE A 38 -1.51 -2.16 10.29
C PHE A 38 -1.32 -1.20 11.47
N ALA A 39 -1.34 0.11 11.22
CA ALA A 39 -1.35 1.14 12.24
C ALA A 39 -2.75 1.43 12.83
N ASP A 40 -3.81 0.73 12.40
CA ASP A 40 -5.14 0.90 12.97
C ASP A 40 -5.14 0.52 14.47
N PRO A 41 -5.59 1.40 15.38
CA PRO A 41 -5.53 1.16 16.81
C PRO A 41 -6.44 0.02 17.30
N LYS A 42 -7.37 -0.46 16.47
CA LYS A 42 -8.25 -1.60 16.76
C LYS A 42 -7.70 -2.91 16.22
N LEU A 43 -6.64 -2.89 15.42
CA LEU A 43 -6.01 -4.11 14.92
C LEU A 43 -5.07 -4.69 15.98
N ASP A 44 -5.30 -5.94 16.35
CA ASP A 44 -4.46 -6.65 17.31
C ASP A 44 -3.68 -7.81 16.66
N PHE A 45 -2.36 -7.65 16.55
CA PHE A 45 -1.44 -8.73 16.20
C PHE A 45 -0.77 -9.40 17.40
N ASN A 46 -1.05 -8.95 18.63
CA ASN A 46 -0.57 -9.58 19.84
C ASN A 46 -1.55 -9.52 21.03
N PRO A 47 -2.14 -10.67 21.42
CA PRO A 47 -1.89 -12.03 20.93
C PRO A 47 -2.73 -12.42 19.71
N GLY A 48 -3.71 -11.60 19.29
CA GLY A 48 -4.84 -12.05 18.48
C GLY A 48 -4.53 -12.49 17.04
N LEU A 49 -3.39 -12.09 16.47
CA LEU A 49 -3.04 -12.28 15.04
C LEU A 49 -4.27 -12.10 14.14
N GLN A 50 -4.98 -10.97 14.27
CA GLN A 50 -6.29 -10.74 13.67
C GLN A 50 -6.22 -10.57 12.14
N MET A 51 -5.88 -11.65 11.43
CA MET A 51 -5.67 -11.67 9.98
C MET A 51 -6.91 -11.23 9.21
N LEU A 52 -8.10 -11.67 9.63
CA LEU A 52 -9.34 -11.26 8.98
C LEU A 52 -9.60 -9.75 9.13
N HIS A 53 -9.29 -9.17 10.29
CA HIS A 53 -9.42 -7.74 10.52
C HIS A 53 -8.42 -6.95 9.67
N ALA A 54 -7.16 -7.41 9.61
CA ALA A 54 -6.13 -6.83 8.77
C ALA A 54 -6.53 -6.83 7.29
N THR A 55 -7.00 -7.98 6.77
CA THR A 55 -7.51 -8.11 5.40
C THR A 55 -8.69 -7.17 5.15
N TYR A 56 -9.66 -7.11 6.07
CA TYR A 56 -10.80 -6.21 5.96
C TYR A 56 -10.38 -4.74 5.85
N LEU A 57 -9.41 -4.29 6.66
CA LEU A 57 -8.93 -2.91 6.61
C LEU A 57 -8.33 -2.57 5.24
N VAL A 58 -7.55 -3.48 4.67
CA VAL A 58 -6.97 -3.31 3.32
C VAL A 58 -8.06 -3.27 2.25
N GLU A 59 -9.02 -4.19 2.31
CA GLU A 59 -10.17 -4.21 1.40
C GLU A 59 -11.00 -2.93 1.48
N GLN A 60 -11.19 -2.37 2.68
CA GLN A 60 -11.90 -1.10 2.86
C GLN A 60 -11.18 0.07 2.18
N VAL A 61 -9.85 0.15 2.26
CA VAL A 61 -9.08 1.20 1.56
C VAL A 61 -9.23 1.05 0.05
N ILE A 62 -9.05 -0.16 -0.48
CA ILE A 62 -9.20 -0.47 -1.91
C ILE A 62 -10.63 -0.14 -2.37
N GLN A 63 -11.65 -0.52 -1.60
CA GLN A 63 -13.05 -0.25 -1.90
C GLN A 63 -13.33 1.26 -1.98
N LYS A 64 -12.79 2.07 -1.07
CA LYS A 64 -12.94 3.53 -1.09
C LYS A 64 -12.34 4.16 -2.34
N LEU A 65 -11.16 3.71 -2.78
CA LEU A 65 -10.53 4.18 -4.02
C LEU A 65 -11.39 3.83 -5.23
N ARG A 66 -11.93 2.61 -5.27
CA ARG A 66 -12.80 2.14 -6.36
C ARG A 66 -14.15 2.86 -6.41
N GLN A 67 -14.74 3.18 -5.26
CA GLN A 67 -15.98 3.97 -5.20
C GLN A 67 -15.80 5.36 -5.81
N ARG A 68 -14.58 5.90 -5.77
CA ARG A 68 -14.20 7.15 -6.42
C ARG A 68 -13.71 6.97 -7.87
N LYS A 69 -13.89 5.77 -8.44
CA LYS A 69 -13.47 5.41 -9.81
C LYS A 69 -11.98 5.61 -10.11
N CYS A 70 -11.14 5.54 -9.07
CA CYS A 70 -9.69 5.57 -9.25
C CYS A 70 -9.23 4.35 -10.07
N VAL A 71 -8.27 4.57 -10.98
CA VAL A 71 -7.61 3.51 -11.75
C VAL A 71 -6.20 3.34 -11.18
N PHE A 72 -5.91 2.19 -10.60
CA PHE A 72 -4.63 1.98 -9.91
C PHE A 72 -4.15 0.54 -9.92
N ASP A 73 -2.83 0.39 -9.88
CA ASP A 73 -2.14 -0.88 -9.61
C ASP A 73 -1.57 -0.86 -8.19
N ILE A 74 -1.55 -2.01 -7.52
CA ILE A 74 -0.86 -2.16 -6.24
C ILE A 74 0.46 -2.88 -6.47
N VAL A 75 1.56 -2.25 -6.09
CA VAL A 75 2.91 -2.76 -6.33
C VAL A 75 3.63 -3.02 -5.02
N PHE A 76 4.12 -4.25 -4.83
CA PHE A 76 4.94 -4.65 -3.68
C PHE A 76 6.40 -4.82 -4.09
N PHE A 77 7.32 -4.33 -3.24
CA PHE A 77 8.76 -4.50 -3.45
C PHE A 77 9.34 -5.42 -2.38
N ALA A 78 10.07 -6.46 -2.79
CA ALA A 78 10.70 -7.38 -1.84
C ALA A 78 11.70 -6.67 -0.91
N GLN A 79 12.45 -5.70 -1.42
CA GLN A 79 13.38 -4.88 -0.62
C GLN A 79 12.68 -4.02 0.44
N ASN A 80 11.40 -3.67 0.25
CA ASN A 80 10.63 -2.83 1.16
C ASN A 80 9.75 -3.65 2.12
N ALA A 81 9.89 -4.98 2.17
CA ALA A 81 8.95 -5.82 2.94
C ALA A 81 8.81 -5.42 4.42
N ARG A 82 9.87 -4.86 5.03
CA ARG A 82 9.84 -4.38 6.42
C ARG A 82 9.15 -3.02 6.60
N CYS A 83 8.90 -2.27 5.53
CA CYS A 83 8.22 -0.98 5.58
C CYS A 83 6.75 -1.11 6.00
N CYS A 84 6.14 -2.29 5.90
CA CYS A 84 4.79 -2.51 6.41
C CYS A 84 4.71 -2.58 7.95
N ILE A 85 5.86 -2.69 8.65
CA ILE A 85 5.89 -2.85 10.11
C ILE A 85 5.78 -1.46 10.77
N PRO A 86 4.79 -1.23 11.66
CA PRO A 86 4.69 0.01 12.41
C PRO A 86 5.97 0.30 13.20
N PRO A 87 6.52 1.54 13.19
CA PRO A 87 7.73 1.88 13.95
C PRO A 87 7.60 1.66 15.46
N THR A 88 6.37 1.63 15.98
CA THR A 88 6.04 1.40 17.39
C THR A 88 5.85 -0.09 17.72
N ALA A 89 5.89 -0.99 16.73
CA ALA A 89 5.75 -2.42 16.95
C ALA A 89 6.99 -2.98 17.67
N SER A 90 6.75 -3.90 18.59
CA SER A 90 7.83 -4.64 19.25
C SER A 90 8.47 -5.64 18.29
N SER A 91 9.77 -5.86 18.43
CA SER A 91 10.57 -6.68 17.50
C SER A 91 10.12 -8.14 17.45
N ASP A 92 9.57 -8.68 18.55
CA ASP A 92 9.01 -10.03 18.61
C ASP A 92 7.76 -10.22 17.73
N LEU A 93 7.12 -9.12 17.31
CA LEU A 93 5.94 -9.15 16.45
C LEU A 93 6.29 -8.99 14.96
N HIS A 94 7.52 -8.64 14.60
CA HIS A 94 7.91 -8.35 13.21
C HIS A 94 7.57 -9.50 12.26
N GLU A 95 7.84 -10.75 12.66
CA GLU A 95 7.53 -11.92 11.83
C GLU A 95 6.02 -12.10 11.61
N ARG A 96 5.17 -11.66 12.56
CA ARG A 96 3.72 -11.68 12.40
C ARG A 96 3.26 -10.66 11.35
N TYR A 97 3.85 -9.48 11.33
CA TYR A 97 3.59 -8.48 10.29
C TYR A 97 4.04 -8.95 8.91
N LEU A 98 5.21 -9.58 8.80
CA LEU A 98 5.72 -10.12 7.54
C LEU A 98 4.87 -11.31 7.03
N LEU A 99 4.41 -12.17 7.95
CA LEU A 99 3.45 -13.22 7.63
C LEU A 99 2.11 -12.63 7.16
N ALA A 100 1.62 -11.60 7.86
CA ALA A 100 0.38 -10.93 7.49
C ALA A 100 0.49 -10.29 6.10
N ARG A 101 1.63 -9.64 5.82
CA ARG A 101 1.97 -9.10 4.50
C ARG A 101 1.85 -10.17 3.42
N GLU A 102 2.58 -11.28 3.53
CA GLU A 102 2.54 -12.30 2.46
C GLU A 102 1.15 -12.91 2.29
N THR A 103 0.44 -13.13 3.40
CA THR A 103 -0.94 -13.66 3.36
C THR A 103 -1.88 -12.71 2.64
N ILE A 104 -1.80 -11.40 2.94
CA ILE A 104 -2.65 -10.39 2.29
C ILE A 104 -2.27 -10.23 0.82
N ILE A 105 -0.98 -10.24 0.47
CA ILE A 105 -0.59 -10.14 -0.94
C ILE A 105 -1.14 -11.34 -1.73
N GLN A 106 -1.04 -12.56 -1.19
CA GLN A 106 -1.61 -13.76 -1.84
C GLN A 106 -3.13 -13.66 -1.98
N HIS A 107 -3.83 -13.18 -0.94
CA HIS A 107 -5.27 -12.91 -1.00
C HIS A 107 -5.62 -11.90 -2.10
N LEU A 108 -4.92 -10.77 -2.15
CA LEU A 108 -5.16 -9.71 -3.14
C LEU A 108 -4.93 -10.19 -4.58
N VAL A 109 -3.87 -10.98 -4.82
CA VAL A 109 -3.64 -11.63 -6.12
C VAL A 109 -4.79 -12.57 -6.46
N SER A 110 -5.20 -13.43 -5.51
CA SER A 110 -6.27 -14.40 -5.73
C SER A 110 -7.63 -13.77 -6.05
N ILE A 111 -7.94 -12.59 -5.47
CA ILE A 111 -9.20 -11.88 -5.78
C ILE A 111 -9.09 -11.02 -7.04
N GLY A 112 -7.88 -10.54 -7.37
CA GLY A 112 -7.64 -9.72 -8.57
C GLY A 112 -7.82 -10.51 -9.87
N ASP A 113 -7.58 -11.82 -9.84
CA ASP A 113 -7.81 -12.74 -10.95
C ASP A 113 -9.31 -13.06 -11.18
N GLN A 114 -10.20 -12.63 -10.27
CA GLN A 114 -11.64 -12.85 -10.43
C GLN A 114 -12.24 -11.82 -11.39
N VAL A 115 -13.02 -12.30 -12.36
CA VAL A 115 -13.64 -11.53 -13.46
C VAL A 115 -14.45 -10.31 -12.99
N SER A 116 -14.95 -10.32 -11.76
CA SER A 116 -15.74 -9.23 -11.17
C SER A 116 -14.92 -8.09 -10.55
N LEU A 117 -13.61 -8.25 -10.40
CA LEU A 117 -12.73 -7.35 -9.64
C LEU A 117 -11.36 -7.19 -10.31
N PRO A 118 -11.25 -6.48 -11.45
CA PRO A 118 -9.95 -6.23 -12.06
C PRO A 118 -9.12 -5.34 -11.12
N LEU A 119 -8.24 -5.98 -10.35
CA LEU A 119 -7.27 -5.38 -9.45
C LEU A 119 -5.92 -6.00 -9.78
N GLN A 120 -5.01 -5.17 -10.30
CA GLN A 120 -3.68 -5.63 -10.64
C GLN A 120 -2.77 -5.51 -9.42
N VAL A 121 -2.22 -6.65 -8.98
CA VAL A 121 -1.31 -6.74 -7.84
C VAL A 121 0.01 -7.32 -8.32
N LEU A 122 1.07 -6.52 -8.27
CA LEU A 122 2.36 -6.87 -8.85
C LEU A 122 3.43 -6.96 -7.76
N LYS A 123 4.36 -7.90 -7.91
CA LYS A 123 5.54 -8.02 -7.07
C LYS A 123 6.79 -7.79 -7.90
N PHE A 124 7.68 -6.93 -7.40
CA PHE A 124 9.02 -6.74 -7.97
C PHE A 124 10.08 -6.86 -6.89
N GLN A 125 11.33 -7.04 -7.30
CA GLN A 125 12.43 -7.10 -6.34
C GLN A 125 12.67 -5.72 -5.69
N SER A 126 12.64 -4.66 -6.50
CA SER A 126 12.89 -3.29 -6.05
C SER A 126 12.36 -2.26 -7.05
N ILE A 127 12.26 -1.01 -6.61
CA ILE A 127 11.92 0.14 -7.47
C ILE A 127 12.96 0.39 -8.57
N ARG A 128 14.18 -0.13 -8.42
CA ARG A 128 15.26 -0.02 -9.42
C ARG A 128 15.38 -1.25 -10.30
N SER A 129 14.48 -2.22 -10.16
CA SER A 129 14.53 -3.45 -10.95
C SER A 129 14.13 -3.19 -12.40
N GLU A 130 14.83 -3.81 -13.35
CA GLU A 130 14.53 -3.70 -14.78
C GLU A 130 13.09 -4.14 -15.09
N ALA A 131 12.60 -5.15 -14.37
CA ALA A 131 11.22 -5.63 -14.48
C ALA A 131 10.20 -4.51 -14.15
N PHE A 132 10.45 -3.72 -13.10
CA PHE A 132 9.59 -2.60 -12.75
C PHE A 132 9.68 -1.47 -13.78
N THR A 133 10.89 -1.11 -14.22
CA THR A 133 11.09 -0.10 -15.29
C THR A 133 10.37 -0.50 -16.59
N THR A 134 10.44 -1.78 -16.95
CA THR A 134 9.75 -2.33 -18.12
C THR A 134 8.24 -2.25 -17.95
N HIS A 135 7.73 -2.50 -16.74
CA HIS A 135 6.31 -2.38 -16.43
C HIS A 135 5.83 -0.92 -16.53
N LEU A 136 6.58 0.05 -16.01
CA LEU A 136 6.27 1.48 -16.14
C LEU A 136 6.17 1.89 -17.62
N SER A 137 7.17 1.51 -18.43
CA SER A 137 7.21 1.82 -19.85
C SER A 137 6.02 1.24 -20.65
N LYS A 138 5.48 0.09 -20.21
CA LYS A 138 4.30 -0.54 -20.83
C LYS A 138 2.98 0.07 -20.37
N SER A 139 2.92 0.52 -19.13
CA SER A 139 1.69 1.02 -18.50
C SER A 139 1.44 2.50 -18.78
N GLY A 140 2.42 3.20 -19.36
CA GLY A 140 2.32 4.63 -19.68
C GLY A 140 2.44 5.55 -18.46
N VAL A 141 2.98 5.01 -17.35
CA VAL A 141 3.23 5.70 -16.07
C VAL A 141 4.72 6.02 -15.93
#